data_AF-A0A7L6N5A9-F1
#
_entry.id   AF-A0A7L6N5A9-F1
#
_cell.length_a   1.000
_cell.length_b   1.000
_cell.length_c   1.000
_cell.angle_alpha   90.00
_cell.angle_beta   90.00
_cell.angle_gamma   90.00
#
_symmetry.space_group_name_H-M   'P 1'
#
loop_
_entity.id
_entity.type
_entity.pdbx_description
1 polymer ?
#
loop_
_entity_poly.entity_id
_entity_poly.type
_entity_poly.pdbx_seq_one_letter_code
_entity_poly.pdbx_strand_id
1 'polypeptide(L)'
;MKKFRKPFKFYLTLFILSSVLIIAYSIFKMIRDDTPLSDLYSTWFIPLFFILIYWSSDWILDKIFNRKQKVDYESKFLDTIGQKMRDANAFLIEDYRRLQINQKFQASLKIAYKIYMDGEDEVFTIEKLEKKFKKDTIEYKAMQFVVDYLKENRDLNGKNKENKV
;
A
#
# COMPACT_ATOMS: atom_id res chain seq x y z
N MET A 1 6.20 0.60 3.90
CA MET A 1 5.50 -0.46 4.65
C MET A 1 6.38 -0.86 5.83
N LYS A 2 5.88 -0.79 7.07
CA LYS A 2 6.66 -1.25 8.22
C LYS A 2 6.63 -2.78 8.20
N LYS A 3 7.78 -3.43 8.02
CA LYS A 3 7.90 -4.88 8.17
C LYS A 3 7.79 -5.19 9.66
N PHE A 4 6.76 -5.92 10.09
CA PHE A 4 6.65 -6.31 11.50
C PHE A 4 7.50 -7.56 11.79
N ARG A 5 7.77 -8.43 10.79
CA ARG A 5 8.74 -9.53 10.95
C ARG A 5 10.12 -9.02 11.32
N LYS A 6 10.61 -9.53 12.43
CA LYS A 6 11.98 -9.28 12.90
C LYS A 6 12.97 -10.15 12.14
N PRO A 7 14.26 -9.78 12.10
CA PRO A 7 15.29 -10.63 11.48
C PRO A 7 15.44 -11.94 12.25
N PHE A 8 15.82 -13.02 11.56
CA PHE A 8 16.04 -14.33 12.19
C PHE A 8 16.94 -14.28 13.44
N LYS A 9 17.99 -13.43 13.38
CA LYS A 9 18.91 -13.18 14.50
C LYS A 9 18.18 -12.79 15.79
N PHE A 10 17.09 -12.02 15.71
CA PHE A 10 16.30 -11.62 16.88
C PHE A 10 15.68 -12.83 17.59
N TYR A 11 15.03 -13.73 16.85
CA TYR A 11 14.40 -14.92 17.43
C TYR A 11 15.46 -15.88 17.99
N LEU A 12 16.62 -15.99 17.35
CA LEU A 12 17.73 -16.79 17.86
C LEU A 12 18.30 -16.21 19.17
N THR A 13 18.52 -14.90 19.25
CA THR A 13 18.95 -14.24 20.49
C THR A 13 17.91 -14.44 21.61
N LEU A 14 16.62 -14.30 21.28
CA LEU A 14 15.51 -14.53 22.21
C LEU A 14 15.48 -15.99 22.71
N PHE A 15 15.77 -16.96 21.84
CA PHE A 15 15.89 -18.37 22.21
C PHE A 15 17.00 -18.62 23.20
N ILE A 16 18.19 -18.10 22.91
CA ILE A 16 19.36 -18.29 23.76
C ILE A 16 19.09 -17.65 25.13
N LEU A 17 18.56 -16.43 25.15
CA LEU A 17 18.23 -15.74 26.39
C LEU A 17 17.19 -16.50 27.22
N SER A 18 16.08 -16.92 26.60
CA SER A 18 15.04 -17.68 27.29
C SER A 18 15.53 -19.05 27.77
N SER A 19 16.35 -19.74 26.98
CA SER A 19 16.96 -21.02 27.37
C SER A 19 17.89 -20.86 28.56
N VAL A 20 18.73 -19.83 28.59
CA VAL A 20 19.60 -19.52 29.74
C VAL A 20 18.79 -19.25 31.00
N LEU A 21 17.68 -18.52 30.90
CA LEU A 21 16.79 -18.27 32.04
C LEU A 21 16.14 -19.55 32.55
N ILE A 22 15.69 -20.45 31.68
CA ILE A 22 15.11 -21.74 32.08
C ILE A 22 16.15 -22.65 32.74
N ILE A 23 17.39 -22.66 32.24
CA ILE A 23 18.49 -23.42 32.84
C ILE A 23 18.78 -22.87 34.25
N ALA A 24 18.91 -21.55 34.39
CA ALA A 24 19.15 -20.90 35.68
C ALA A 24 18.01 -21.20 36.68
N TYR A 25 16.76 -21.12 36.22
CA TYR A 25 15.59 -21.46 37.02
C TYR A 25 15.56 -22.94 37.44
N SER A 26 15.90 -23.84 36.53
CA SER A 26 15.93 -25.29 36.80
C SER A 26 17.01 -25.62 37.85
N ILE A 27 18.21 -25.06 37.71
CA ILE A 27 19.30 -25.23 38.69
C ILE A 27 18.87 -24.71 40.06
N PHE A 28 18.27 -23.52 40.11
CA PHE A 28 17.77 -22.94 41.35
C PHE A 28 16.74 -23.85 42.04
N LYS A 29 15.81 -24.42 41.28
CA LYS A 29 14.80 -25.38 41.78
C LYS A 29 15.42 -26.67 42.29
N MET A 30 16.41 -27.22 41.58
CA MET A 30 17.10 -28.43 42.01
C MET A 30 17.87 -28.24 43.32
N ILE A 31 18.51 -27.08 43.52
CA ILE A 31 19.32 -26.81 44.72
C ILE A 31 18.45 -26.45 45.93
N ARG A 32 17.36 -25.72 45.72
CA ARG A 32 16.58 -25.14 46.83
C ARG A 32 15.40 -26.02 47.28
N ASP A 33 14.77 -26.69 46.32
CA ASP A 33 13.50 -27.39 46.54
C ASP A 33 13.63 -28.91 46.31
N ASP A 34 14.87 -29.42 46.16
CA ASP A 34 15.19 -30.83 45.84
C ASP A 34 14.32 -31.43 44.72
N THR A 35 13.92 -30.58 43.76
CA THR A 35 12.99 -30.99 42.71
C THR A 35 13.66 -31.97 41.76
N PRO A 36 13.09 -33.17 41.54
CA PRO A 36 13.69 -34.15 40.64
C PRO A 36 13.65 -33.66 39.19
N LEU A 37 14.67 -34.02 38.41
CA LEU A 37 14.82 -33.56 37.03
C LEU A 37 13.64 -33.94 36.12
N SER A 38 12.97 -35.06 36.43
CA SER A 38 11.75 -35.52 35.73
C SER A 38 10.66 -34.45 35.70
N ASP A 39 10.53 -33.69 36.78
CA ASP A 39 9.44 -32.74 36.97
C ASP A 39 9.74 -31.41 36.24
N LEU A 40 11.00 -31.20 35.85
CA LEU A 40 11.47 -30.01 35.16
C LEU A 40 11.57 -30.18 33.64
N TYR A 41 11.41 -31.41 33.12
CA TYR A 41 11.57 -31.72 31.69
C TYR A 41 10.62 -30.92 30.79
N SER A 42 9.37 -30.71 31.21
CA SER A 42 8.40 -29.91 30.44
C SER A 42 8.83 -28.44 30.30
N THR A 43 9.55 -27.92 31.29
CA THR A 43 10.04 -26.53 31.33
C THR A 43 11.03 -26.25 30.19
N TRP A 44 11.71 -27.28 29.68
CA TRP A 44 12.72 -27.15 28.62
C TRP A 44 12.11 -26.86 27.25
N PHE A 45 10.81 -27.15 27.06
CA PHE A 45 10.09 -26.81 25.83
C PHE A 45 9.55 -25.39 25.84
N ILE A 46 9.50 -24.71 26.99
CA ILE A 46 8.96 -23.35 27.12
C ILE A 46 9.66 -22.36 26.17
N PRO A 47 11.01 -22.32 26.06
CA PRO A 47 11.70 -21.44 25.12
C PRO A 47 11.26 -21.66 23.67
N LEU A 48 11.04 -22.91 23.28
CA LEU A 48 10.60 -23.28 21.93
C LEU A 48 9.17 -22.78 21.66
N PHE A 49 8.24 -23.03 22.59
CA PHE A 49 6.86 -22.56 22.48
C PHE A 49 6.77 -21.03 22.48
N PHE A 50 7.56 -20.37 23.32
CA PHE A 50 7.58 -18.92 23.41
C PHE A 50 7.94 -18.28 22.06
N ILE A 51 8.97 -18.80 21.38
CA ILE A 51 9.36 -18.32 20.05
C ILE A 51 8.30 -18.64 19.02
N LEU A 52 7.76 -19.85 19.03
CA LEU A 52 6.76 -20.27 18.05
C LEU A 52 5.52 -19.36 18.14
N ILE A 53 5.05 -19.06 19.35
CA ILE A 53 3.95 -18.14 19.59
C ILE A 53 4.33 -16.72 19.12
N TYR A 54 5.52 -16.24 19.48
CA TYR A 54 5.96 -14.90 19.12
C TYR A 54 6.10 -14.71 17.60
N TRP A 55 6.71 -15.67 16.91
CA TRP A 55 6.83 -15.69 15.46
C TRP A 55 5.47 -15.78 14.76
N SER A 56 4.56 -16.61 15.28
CA SER A 56 3.19 -16.71 14.77
C SER A 56 2.43 -15.40 14.96
N SER A 57 2.62 -14.72 16.09
CA SER A 57 2.03 -13.40 16.35
C SER A 57 2.52 -12.36 15.35
N ASP A 58 3.84 -12.26 15.12
CA ASP A 58 4.40 -11.37 14.10
C ASP A 58 3.81 -11.67 12.71
N TRP A 59 3.64 -12.95 12.36
CA TRP A 59 3.02 -13.36 11.10
C TRP A 59 1.55 -12.92 10.99
N ILE A 60 0.75 -13.13 12.04
CA ILE A 60 -0.66 -12.73 12.08
C ILE A 60 -0.77 -11.20 11.99
N LEU A 61 0.04 -10.47 12.75
CA LEU A 61 0.06 -9.00 12.75
C LEU A 61 0.44 -8.48 11.37
N ASP A 62 1.50 -8.99 10.75
CA ASP A 62 1.84 -8.61 9.38
C ASP A 62 0.69 -8.89 8.41
N LYS A 63 0.01 -10.03 8.54
CA LYS A 63 -1.12 -10.36 7.68
C LYS A 63 -2.28 -9.40 7.88
N ILE A 64 -2.63 -9.04 9.11
CA ILE A 64 -3.74 -8.12 9.41
C ILE A 64 -3.41 -6.68 8.97
N PHE A 65 -2.21 -6.20 9.30
CA PHE A 65 -1.80 -4.82 9.02
C PHE A 65 -1.49 -4.59 7.54
N ASN A 66 -0.89 -5.56 6.85
CA ASN A 66 -0.62 -5.43 5.41
C ASN A 66 -1.82 -5.77 4.52
N ARG A 67 -2.93 -6.31 5.07
CA ARG A 67 -4.17 -6.54 4.31
C ARG A 67 -4.82 -5.24 3.81
N LYS A 68 -4.52 -4.10 4.46
CA LYS A 68 -4.93 -2.77 4.00
C LYS A 68 -3.86 -2.14 3.12
N GLN A 69 -3.47 -2.80 2.03
CA GLN A 69 -2.90 -2.02 0.92
C GLN A 69 -3.98 -1.04 0.50
N LYS A 70 -3.80 0.25 0.84
CA LYS A 70 -4.60 1.31 0.22
C LYS A 70 -4.34 1.19 -1.26
N VAL A 71 -5.31 0.67 -2.01
CA VAL A 71 -5.27 0.76 -3.46
C VAL A 71 -5.24 2.25 -3.77
N ASP A 72 -4.13 2.70 -4.31
CA ASP A 72 -3.97 4.09 -4.71
C ASP A 72 -4.71 4.29 -6.03
N TYR A 73 -6.02 4.50 -5.90
CA TYR A 73 -6.94 4.70 -7.01
C TYR A 73 -6.56 5.94 -7.85
N GLU A 74 -5.95 6.96 -7.23
CA GLU A 74 -5.43 8.14 -7.94
C GLU A 74 -4.24 7.73 -8.82
N SER A 75 -3.26 7.01 -8.26
CA SER A 75 -2.12 6.50 -9.04
C SER A 75 -2.58 5.59 -10.19
N LYS A 76 -3.54 4.69 -9.96
CA LYS A 76 -4.11 3.85 -11.03
C LYS A 76 -4.77 4.67 -12.15
N PHE A 77 -5.54 5.68 -11.78
CA PHE A 77 -6.18 6.58 -12.74
C PHE A 77 -5.14 7.30 -13.61
N LEU A 78 -4.10 7.84 -12.98
CA LEU A 78 -3.00 8.52 -13.68
C LEU A 78 -2.20 7.58 -14.57
N ASP A 79 -1.92 6.36 -14.10
CA ASP A 79 -1.22 5.33 -14.88
C ASP A 79 -2.02 4.93 -16.12
N THR A 80 -3.33 4.80 -15.98
CA THR A 80 -4.24 4.44 -17.10
C THR A 80 -4.24 5.53 -18.17
N ILE A 81 -4.36 6.80 -17.77
CA ILE A 81 -4.29 7.94 -18.71
C ILE A 81 -2.90 8.00 -19.35
N GLY A 82 -1.84 7.87 -18.55
CA GLY A 82 -0.47 7.86 -19.05
C GLY A 82 -0.22 6.73 -20.04
N GLN A 83 -0.83 5.57 -19.83
CA GLN A 83 -0.77 4.46 -20.78
C GLN A 83 -1.51 4.78 -22.08
N LYS A 84 -2.73 5.32 -22.03
CA LYS A 84 -3.46 5.77 -23.23
C LYS A 84 -2.66 6.80 -24.04
N MET A 85 -2.00 7.75 -23.37
CA MET A 85 -1.16 8.76 -24.03
C MET A 85 0.07 8.13 -24.71
N ARG A 86 0.68 7.11 -24.07
CA ARG A 86 1.81 6.36 -24.65
C ARG A 86 1.38 5.54 -25.86
N ASP A 87 0.26 4.83 -25.75
CA ASP A 87 -0.26 3.98 -26.82
C ASP A 87 -0.65 4.81 -28.06
N ALA A 88 -1.12 6.04 -27.85
CA ALA A 88 -1.41 6.99 -28.93
C ALA A 88 -0.16 7.59 -29.60
N ASN A 89 1.05 7.37 -29.06
CA ASN A 89 2.32 7.95 -29.53
C ASN A 89 2.26 9.48 -29.80
N ALA A 90 1.39 10.20 -29.08
CA ALA A 90 1.09 11.61 -29.35
C ALA A 90 2.06 12.59 -28.66
N PHE A 91 2.97 12.09 -27.82
CA PHE A 91 3.86 12.89 -26.97
C PHE A 91 5.28 12.35 -26.96
N LEU A 92 6.26 13.25 -26.96
CA LEU A 92 7.66 12.91 -26.74
C LEU A 92 7.96 12.76 -25.24
N ILE A 93 9.07 12.10 -24.91
CA ILE A 93 9.53 11.93 -23.51
C ILE A 93 9.68 13.29 -22.80
N GLU A 94 10.14 14.32 -23.51
CA GLU A 94 10.27 15.68 -22.97
C GLU A 94 8.92 16.32 -22.65
N ASP A 95 7.89 16.05 -23.45
CA ASP A 95 6.55 16.56 -23.22
C ASP A 95 5.96 15.98 -21.93
N TYR A 96 6.18 14.67 -21.69
CA TYR A 96 5.80 14.04 -20.42
C TYR A 96 6.49 14.70 -19.22
N ARG A 97 7.79 14.98 -19.32
CA ARG A 97 8.53 15.68 -18.26
C ARG A 97 7.95 17.08 -18.00
N ARG A 98 7.62 17.82 -19.06
CA ARG A 98 6.99 19.14 -18.96
C ARG A 98 5.63 19.08 -18.27
N LEU A 99 4.81 18.09 -18.61
CA LEU A 99 3.51 17.87 -17.97
C LEU A 99 3.64 17.53 -16.47
N GLN A 100 4.64 16.72 -16.10
CA GLN A 100 4.89 16.33 -14.70
C GLN A 100 5.27 17.52 -13.81
N ILE A 101 6.07 18.47 -14.33
CA ILE A 101 6.48 19.66 -13.57
C ILE A 101 5.45 20.80 -13.58
N ASN A 102 4.49 20.78 -14.51
CA ASN A 102 3.50 21.84 -14.64
C ASN A 102 2.43 21.76 -13.53
N GLN A 103 2.55 22.62 -12.52
CA GLN A 103 1.63 22.67 -11.37
C GLN A 103 0.17 22.89 -11.76
N LYS A 104 -0.12 23.70 -12.80
CA LYS A 104 -1.50 23.96 -13.24
C LYS A 104 -2.12 22.72 -13.87
N PHE A 105 -1.34 21.96 -14.63
CA PHE A 105 -1.76 20.70 -15.21
C PHE A 105 -1.98 19.65 -14.12
N GLN A 106 -1.02 19.47 -13.20
CA GLN A 106 -1.14 18.55 -12.06
C GLN A 106 -2.36 18.85 -11.18
N ALA A 107 -2.64 20.13 -10.91
CA ALA A 107 -3.85 20.53 -10.19
C ALA A 107 -5.14 20.17 -10.96
N SER A 108 -5.11 20.22 -12.29
CA SER A 108 -6.25 19.87 -13.13
C SER A 108 -6.47 18.36 -13.22
N LEU A 109 -5.40 17.56 -13.17
CA LEU A 109 -5.50 16.10 -13.05
C LEU A 109 -6.16 15.67 -11.73
N LYS A 110 -5.85 16.34 -10.62
CA LYS A 110 -6.53 16.10 -9.33
C LYS A 110 -8.01 16.39 -9.39
N ILE A 111 -8.40 17.46 -10.07
CA ILE A 111 -9.81 17.79 -10.31
C ILE A 111 -10.45 16.73 -11.19
N ALA A 112 -9.79 16.29 -12.26
CA ALA A 112 -10.28 15.23 -13.13
C ALA A 112 -10.50 13.91 -12.37
N TYR A 113 -9.57 13.53 -11.49
CA TYR A 113 -9.73 12.38 -10.63
C TYR A 113 -10.90 12.53 -9.64
N LYS A 114 -11.10 13.73 -9.08
CA LYS A 114 -12.28 14.01 -8.25
C LYS A 114 -13.58 13.81 -9.05
N ILE A 115 -13.65 14.32 -10.28
CA ILE A 115 -14.80 14.13 -11.17
C ILE A 115 -15.01 12.64 -11.48
N TYR A 116 -13.94 11.88 -11.67
CA TYR A 116 -14.02 10.43 -11.89
C TYR A 116 -14.62 9.68 -10.68
N MET A 117 -14.26 10.07 -9.46
CA MET A 117 -14.69 9.41 -8.22
C MET A 117 -16.08 9.84 -7.75
N ASP A 118 -16.36 11.13 -7.79
CA ASP A 118 -17.53 11.75 -7.15
C ASP A 118 -18.58 12.24 -8.16
N GLY A 119 -18.25 12.27 -9.46
CA GLY A 119 -19.07 12.89 -10.51
C GLY A 119 -18.82 14.39 -10.66
N GLU A 120 -19.57 15.02 -11.58
CA GLU A 120 -19.51 16.48 -11.78
C GLU A 120 -20.31 17.23 -10.70
N ASP A 121 -19.79 18.38 -10.27
CA ASP A 121 -20.51 19.33 -9.41
C ASP A 121 -20.55 20.72 -10.08
N GLU A 122 -21.27 21.68 -9.49
CA GLU A 122 -21.38 23.04 -10.05
C GLU A 122 -20.02 23.75 -10.22
N VAL A 123 -19.02 23.34 -9.44
CA VAL A 123 -17.68 23.94 -9.40
C VAL A 123 -16.75 23.26 -10.41
N PHE A 124 -16.78 21.93 -10.47
CA PHE A 124 -15.89 21.04 -11.21
C PHE A 124 -16.67 20.26 -12.27
N THR A 125 -16.68 20.80 -13.48
CA THR A 125 -17.31 20.16 -14.66
C THR A 125 -16.27 19.80 -15.71
N ILE A 126 -16.59 18.81 -16.55
CA ILE A 126 -15.72 18.39 -17.66
C ILE A 126 -15.52 19.55 -18.65
N GLU A 127 -16.58 20.31 -18.95
CA GLU A 127 -16.49 21.46 -19.85
C GLU A 127 -15.50 22.53 -19.37
N LYS A 128 -15.47 22.79 -18.05
CA LYS A 128 -14.52 23.74 -17.46
C LYS A 128 -13.09 23.24 -17.58
N LEU A 129 -12.84 21.93 -17.42
CA LEU A 129 -11.52 21.33 -17.63
C LEU A 129 -11.08 21.43 -19.09
N GLU A 130 -11.99 21.18 -20.03
CA GLU A 130 -11.72 21.22 -21.46
C GLU A 130 -11.32 22.64 -21.94
N LYS A 131 -12.01 23.67 -21.42
CA LYS A 131 -11.75 25.07 -21.80
C LYS A 131 -10.60 25.73 -21.03
N LYS A 132 -10.00 25.06 -20.05
CA LYS A 132 -9.00 25.65 -19.12
C LYS A 132 -7.64 25.93 -19.77
N PHE A 133 -7.26 25.13 -20.76
CA PHE A 133 -5.97 25.24 -21.44
C PHE A 133 -6.15 25.76 -22.86
N LYS A 134 -5.15 26.48 -23.38
CA LYS A 134 -5.19 27.01 -24.75
C LYS A 134 -4.95 25.87 -25.73
N LYS A 135 -5.67 25.87 -26.86
CA LYS A 135 -5.71 24.75 -27.82
C LYS A 135 -4.35 24.38 -28.43
N ASP A 136 -3.43 25.33 -28.45
CA ASP A 136 -2.08 25.20 -29.00
C ASP A 136 -1.07 24.58 -28.02
N THR A 137 -1.44 24.36 -26.75
CA THR A 137 -0.49 23.88 -25.75
C THR A 137 -0.52 22.36 -25.57
N ILE A 138 0.61 21.82 -25.08
CA ILE A 138 0.77 20.38 -24.80
C ILE A 138 -0.20 19.96 -23.69
N GLU A 139 -0.44 20.83 -22.71
CA GLU A 139 -1.39 20.59 -21.61
C GLU A 139 -2.81 20.41 -22.13
N TYR A 140 -3.23 21.18 -23.14
CA TYR A 140 -4.55 21.01 -23.74
C TYR A 140 -4.65 19.66 -24.44
N LYS A 141 -3.66 19.30 -25.26
CA LYS A 141 -3.62 17.98 -25.92
C LYS A 141 -3.67 16.85 -24.89
N ALA A 142 -2.92 16.96 -23.80
CA ALA A 142 -2.93 15.96 -22.73
C ALA A 142 -4.27 15.92 -21.98
N MET A 143 -4.88 17.08 -21.72
CA MET A 143 -6.18 17.17 -21.05
C MET A 143 -7.31 16.60 -21.91
N GLN A 144 -7.20 16.60 -23.25
CA GLN A 144 -8.17 15.92 -24.11
C GLN A 144 -8.21 14.42 -23.83
N PHE A 145 -7.06 13.74 -23.69
CA PHE A 145 -7.03 12.32 -23.30
C PHE A 145 -7.68 12.06 -21.94
N VAL A 146 -7.50 12.98 -20.99
CA VAL A 146 -8.13 12.91 -19.66
C VAL A 146 -9.66 13.05 -19.80
N VAL A 147 -10.12 14.05 -20.57
CA VAL A 147 -11.54 14.34 -20.80
C VAL A 147 -12.21 13.19 -21.54
N ASP A 148 -11.56 12.63 -22.56
CA ASP A 148 -12.06 11.49 -23.32
C ASP A 148 -12.18 10.26 -22.41
N TYR A 149 -11.17 10.00 -21.57
CA TYR A 149 -11.25 8.96 -20.56
C TYR A 149 -12.41 9.18 -19.57
N LEU A 150 -12.63 10.41 -19.11
CA LEU A 150 -13.77 10.73 -18.26
C LEU A 150 -15.11 10.51 -18.96
N LYS A 151 -15.24 10.91 -20.23
CA LYS A 151 -16.46 10.73 -21.04
C LYS A 151 -16.76 9.24 -21.29
N GLU A 152 -15.77 8.45 -21.69
CA GLU A 152 -15.91 7.00 -21.88
C GLU A 152 -16.35 6.28 -20.60
N ASN A 153 -15.79 6.66 -19.45
CA ASN A 153 -16.14 6.06 -18.16
C ASN A 153 -17.41 6.66 -17.53
N ARG A 154 -17.90 7.79 -18.03
CA ARG A 154 -19.17 8.40 -17.60
C ARG A 154 -20.37 7.57 -18.05
N ASP A 155 -20.34 7.07 -19.28
CA ASP A 155 -21.40 6.21 -19.82
C ASP A 155 -21.48 4.85 -19.10
N LEU A 156 -20.39 4.43 -18.45
CA LEU A 156 -20.35 3.25 -17.59
C LEU A 156 -20.83 3.52 -16.15
N ASN A 157 -20.72 4.76 -15.66
CA ASN A 157 -21.11 5.16 -14.30
C ASN A 157 -22.58 5.57 -14.17
N GLY A 158 -23.31 5.74 -15.28
CA GLY A 158 -24.77 5.90 -15.26
C GLY A 158 -25.51 4.67 -14.70
N LYS A 159 -24.89 3.48 -14.75
CA LYS A 159 -25.38 2.24 -14.13
C LYS A 159 -24.23 1.24 -13.93
N ASN A 160 -23.32 1.44 -12.97
CA ASN A 160 -22.75 0.32 -12.20
C ASN A 160 -21.72 0.79 -11.18
N LYS A 161 -21.99 0.49 -9.91
CA LYS A 161 -21.02 0.53 -8.82
C LYS A 161 -19.87 -0.51 -8.98
N GLU A 162 -19.86 -1.29 -10.07
CA GLU A 162 -18.99 -2.46 -10.26
C GLU A 162 -17.64 -2.18 -10.92
N ASN A 163 -17.46 -1.03 -11.60
CA ASN A 163 -16.18 -0.68 -12.23
C ASN A 163 -15.37 0.34 -11.42
N LYS A 164 -15.40 0.21 -10.09
CA LYS A 164 -14.42 0.87 -9.22
C LYS A 164 -13.12 0.06 -9.27
N VAL A 165 -12.29 0.34 -10.26
CA VAL A 165 -10.89 -0.15 -10.36
C VAL A 165 -10.09 0.36 -9.18
#